data_AF-A0A5C5W3Z9-F1
#
_entry.id   AF-A0A5C5W3Z9-F1
#
_cell.length_a   1.000
_cell.length_b   1.000
_cell.length_c   1.000
_cell.angle_alpha   90.00
_cell.angle_beta   90.00
_cell.angle_gamma   90.00
#
_symmetry.space_group_name_H-M   'P 1'
#
loop_
_entity.id
_entity.type
_entity.pdbx_description
1 polymer ?
#
loop_
_entity_poly.entity_id
_entity_poly.type
_entity_poly.pdbx_seq_one_letter_code
_entity_poly.pdbx_strand_id
1 'polypeptide(L)'
;MRKALAAWAAMIVLCTRAAAGSNPPVLPPPGLGGSPPPSLGGGGRDDFPIGGAPPPLLGFVDTIPGQFIDLAMSAGATDLLLGDNDSAVINTAIGNEVFPAGRLAVANNGGVAFGTPPSDLLPAENEEIPSMNAFGGGQGLFPYWDDIGDTVRGRVLYEEFEDRIVIQWEDRPLDGARDGPPVWDGITFQIQIFDARAATDLLIQFLYDDIDSPGNGGESATLAYQDGGRGFNDTQWAFNTPMAVGGMRTTLSLVPEPTALWPLAMMGLALLRRRA
;
A
#
# COMPACT_ATOMS: atom_id res chain seq x y z
N MET A 1 31.41 23.11 -7.17
CA MET A 1 30.93 21.93 -7.94
C MET A 1 31.52 20.57 -7.54
N ARG A 2 32.35 20.43 -6.49
CA ARG A 2 32.93 19.12 -6.06
C ARG A 2 32.40 18.58 -4.72
N LYS A 3 31.35 19.17 -4.14
CA LYS A 3 30.74 18.73 -2.88
C LYS A 3 29.38 18.03 -3.01
N ALA A 4 28.81 17.95 -4.22
CA ALA A 4 27.51 17.33 -4.48
C ALA A 4 27.57 15.82 -4.80
N LEU A 5 28.76 15.23 -4.93
CA LEU A 5 28.95 13.81 -5.31
C LEU A 5 29.23 12.88 -4.12
N ALA A 6 29.42 13.41 -2.90
CA ALA A 6 29.75 12.60 -1.73
C ALA A 6 28.52 12.12 -0.93
N ALA A 7 27.33 12.70 -1.18
CA ALA A 7 26.10 12.32 -0.48
C ALA A 7 25.39 11.10 -1.10
N TRP A 8 25.77 10.68 -2.31
CA TRP A 8 25.06 9.63 -3.05
C TRP A 8 25.62 8.21 -2.81
N ALA A 9 26.79 8.08 -2.19
CA ALA A 9 27.46 6.78 -1.99
C ALA A 9 27.13 6.08 -0.65
N ALA A 10 26.36 6.72 0.24
CA ALA A 10 26.00 6.14 1.54
C ALA A 10 24.72 5.28 1.51
N MET A 11 23.98 5.26 0.40
CA MET A 11 22.66 4.62 0.28
C MET A 11 22.71 3.18 -0.25
N ILE A 12 23.90 2.54 -0.30
CA ILE A 12 24.09 1.23 -0.95
C ILE A 12 24.47 0.10 0.04
N VAL A 13 24.61 0.36 1.35
CA VAL A 13 25.22 -0.63 2.27
C VAL A 13 24.26 -1.36 3.24
N LEU A 14 22.98 -1.04 3.32
CA LEU A 14 22.07 -1.78 4.22
C LEU A 14 20.79 -2.22 3.49
N CYS A 15 20.77 -3.47 3.02
CA CYS A 15 19.59 -4.33 2.93
C CYS A 15 19.99 -5.73 2.44
N THR A 16 20.68 -6.50 3.28
CA THR A 16 20.74 -7.98 3.15
C THR A 16 20.70 -8.63 4.54
N ARG A 17 19.47 -8.85 5.05
CA ARG A 17 19.12 -9.78 6.14
C ARG A 17 17.59 -9.83 6.21
N ALA A 18 16.88 -10.94 6.39
CA ALA A 18 17.10 -12.36 6.20
C ALA A 18 15.69 -12.99 6.27
N ALA A 19 15.19 -13.54 5.16
CA ALA A 19 14.03 -14.44 5.18
C ALA A 19 14.54 -15.86 4.94
N ALA A 20 14.78 -16.59 6.03
CA ALA A 20 15.09 -18.01 6.00
C ALA A 20 13.86 -18.77 6.51
N GLY A 21 13.17 -19.47 5.61
CA GLY A 21 12.01 -20.30 5.97
C GLY A 21 11.19 -20.80 4.79
N SER A 22 11.81 -21.36 3.74
CA SER A 22 11.05 -22.00 2.64
C SER A 22 11.03 -23.52 2.82
N ASN A 23 9.85 -24.09 3.09
CA ASN A 23 9.60 -25.52 2.90
C ASN A 23 9.70 -25.87 1.40
N PRO A 24 10.27 -27.03 1.03
CA PRO A 24 10.37 -27.43 -0.37
C PRO A 24 8.98 -27.78 -0.95
N PRO A 25 8.73 -27.50 -2.25
CA PRO A 25 7.47 -27.81 -2.89
C PRO A 25 7.26 -29.32 -3.04
N VAL A 26 6.05 -29.78 -2.69
CA VAL A 26 5.57 -31.13 -2.97
C VAL A 26 5.26 -31.25 -4.46
N LEU A 27 5.96 -32.15 -5.16
CA LEU A 27 5.71 -32.45 -6.56
C LEU A 27 4.37 -33.20 -6.71
N PRO A 28 3.50 -32.84 -7.67
CA PRO A 28 2.33 -33.66 -7.99
C PRO A 28 2.74 -34.94 -8.75
N PRO A 29 1.99 -36.04 -8.58
CA PRO A 29 2.25 -37.29 -9.29
C PRO A 29 1.96 -37.19 -10.80
N PRO A 30 2.63 -38.01 -11.62
CA PRO A 30 2.49 -37.98 -13.08
C PRO A 30 1.13 -38.55 -13.51
N GLY A 31 0.26 -37.68 -14.02
CA GLY A 31 -0.99 -38.04 -14.67
C GLY A 31 -0.79 -38.35 -16.16
N LEU A 32 -1.06 -39.61 -16.52
CA LEU A 32 -1.15 -40.12 -17.89
C LEU A 32 -2.41 -39.61 -18.59
N GLY A 33 -2.33 -39.29 -19.89
CA GLY A 33 -3.51 -39.22 -20.75
C GLY A 33 -3.47 -38.11 -21.80
N GLY A 34 -2.84 -38.40 -22.94
CA GLY A 34 -2.87 -37.53 -24.11
C GLY A 34 -4.23 -37.58 -24.84
N SER A 35 -4.63 -36.43 -25.37
CA SER A 35 -5.53 -36.32 -26.52
C SER A 35 -4.91 -35.28 -27.48
N PRO A 36 -4.87 -35.54 -28.79
CA PRO A 36 -4.28 -34.63 -29.75
C PRO A 36 -5.13 -33.35 -29.86
N PRO A 37 -4.51 -32.16 -30.00
CA PRO A 37 -5.26 -30.93 -30.20
C PRO A 37 -5.92 -30.92 -31.59
N PRO A 38 -7.16 -30.39 -31.71
CA PRO A 38 -7.79 -30.17 -33.00
C PRO A 38 -7.00 -29.12 -33.81
N SER A 39 -6.88 -29.37 -35.12
CA SER A 39 -6.19 -28.51 -36.07
C SER A 39 -6.84 -27.13 -36.18
N LEU A 40 -6.09 -26.08 -35.89
CA LEU A 40 -6.48 -24.69 -36.12
C LEU A 40 -6.50 -24.38 -37.62
N GLY A 41 -7.72 -24.19 -38.14
CA GLY A 41 -7.96 -23.64 -39.47
C GLY A 41 -7.81 -22.12 -39.46
N GLY A 42 -6.86 -21.64 -40.26
CA GLY A 42 -6.92 -20.44 -41.10
C GLY A 42 -7.53 -19.13 -40.56
N GLY A 43 -6.66 -18.13 -40.40
CA GLY A 43 -6.80 -16.90 -41.18
C GLY A 43 -7.57 -15.74 -40.56
N GLY A 44 -7.03 -15.18 -39.47
CA GLY A 44 -7.30 -13.80 -39.06
C GLY A 44 -6.02 -13.25 -38.47
N ARG A 45 -5.40 -12.25 -39.12
CA ARG A 45 -4.31 -11.49 -38.51
C ARG A 45 -4.97 -10.59 -37.47
N ASP A 46 -5.04 -11.11 -36.26
CA ASP A 46 -5.28 -10.31 -35.07
C ASP A 46 -4.04 -9.41 -34.94
N ASP A 47 -4.20 -8.15 -35.36
CA ASP A 47 -3.30 -7.06 -35.03
C ASP A 47 -3.39 -6.84 -33.51
N PHE A 48 -2.80 -7.75 -32.73
CA PHE A 48 -2.56 -7.54 -31.32
C PHE A 48 -1.70 -6.28 -31.22
N PRO A 49 -2.18 -5.21 -30.55
CA PRO A 49 -1.41 -3.99 -30.40
C PRO A 49 -0.08 -4.37 -29.75
N ILE A 50 1.01 -4.08 -30.47
CA ILE A 50 2.37 -4.40 -30.04
C ILE A 50 2.66 -3.56 -28.79
N GLY A 51 2.51 -4.21 -27.64
CA GLY A 51 3.24 -4.02 -26.39
C GLY A 51 3.47 -2.58 -25.94
N GLY A 52 2.52 -2.02 -25.20
CA GLY A 52 2.89 -1.04 -24.17
C GLY A 52 3.89 -1.68 -23.20
N ALA A 53 4.85 -0.91 -22.71
CA ALA A 53 5.71 -1.39 -21.62
C ALA A 53 4.81 -1.79 -20.44
N PRO A 54 5.12 -2.89 -19.73
CA PRO A 54 4.40 -3.23 -18.52
C PRO A 54 4.48 -2.04 -17.53
N PRO A 55 3.43 -1.82 -16.73
CA PRO A 55 3.47 -0.77 -15.71
C PRO A 55 4.64 -1.02 -14.73
N PRO A 56 5.21 0.04 -14.13
CA PRO A 56 6.26 -0.11 -13.14
C PRO A 56 5.74 -0.90 -11.93
N LEU A 57 6.62 -1.71 -11.33
CA LEU A 57 6.33 -2.31 -10.03
C LEU A 57 6.34 -1.23 -8.95
N LEU A 58 5.59 -1.45 -7.89
CA LEU A 58 5.48 -0.57 -6.72
C LEU A 58 6.06 -1.29 -5.50
N GLY A 59 6.77 -0.55 -4.67
CA GLY A 59 7.38 -1.06 -3.45
C GLY A 59 7.30 -0.05 -2.31
N PHE A 60 7.21 -0.58 -1.09
CA PHE A 60 7.30 0.22 0.12
C PHE A 60 8.76 0.53 0.46
N VAL A 61 9.03 1.77 0.86
CA VAL A 61 10.29 2.21 1.45
C VAL A 61 10.02 3.02 2.72
N ASP A 62 10.86 2.87 3.73
CA ASP A 62 10.80 3.56 5.02
C ASP A 62 11.85 4.68 5.16
N THR A 63 12.56 4.98 4.07
CA THR A 63 13.70 5.92 4.06
C THR A 63 13.32 7.34 3.61
N ILE A 64 12.08 7.54 3.12
CA ILE A 64 11.58 8.85 2.70
C ILE A 64 10.84 9.47 3.90
N PRO A 65 11.31 10.62 4.43
CA PRO A 65 10.64 11.26 5.55
C PRO A 65 9.24 11.76 5.15
N GLY A 66 8.30 11.63 6.07
CA GLY A 66 6.97 12.21 5.98
C GLY A 66 6.71 13.21 7.11
N GLN A 67 5.68 14.03 6.95
CA GLN A 67 5.18 14.90 8.03
C GLN A 67 3.75 14.51 8.36
N PHE A 68 3.50 14.09 9.59
CA PHE A 68 2.16 13.87 10.11
C PHE A 68 1.39 15.21 10.12
N ILE A 69 0.14 15.20 9.65
CA ILE A 69 -0.74 16.37 9.59
C ILE A 69 -1.95 16.05 10.43
N ASP A 70 -1.97 16.59 11.64
CA ASP A 70 -3.06 16.40 12.57
C ASP A 70 -4.34 17.12 12.10
N LEU A 71 -5.24 16.35 11.50
CA LEU A 71 -6.56 16.78 11.06
C LEU A 71 -7.52 17.02 12.22
N ALA A 72 -7.29 16.47 13.42
CA ALA A 72 -8.13 16.72 14.58
C ALA A 72 -8.08 18.20 15.01
N MET A 73 -6.98 18.87 14.68
CA MET A 73 -6.74 20.29 14.93
C MET A 73 -7.01 21.17 13.69
N SER A 74 -7.34 20.58 12.54
CA SER A 74 -7.63 21.33 11.33
C SER A 74 -9.07 21.81 11.28
N ALA A 75 -9.26 23.08 10.92
CA ALA A 75 -10.60 23.65 10.71
C ALA A 75 -11.23 23.22 9.38
N GLY A 76 -10.43 22.69 8.44
CA GLY A 76 -10.91 22.22 7.13
C GLY A 76 -11.26 20.73 7.10
N ALA A 77 -10.90 19.98 8.14
CA ALA A 77 -11.14 18.55 8.21
C ALA A 77 -12.64 18.24 8.32
N THR A 78 -13.06 17.21 7.59
CA THR A 78 -14.42 16.66 7.63
C THR A 78 -14.40 15.32 8.34
N ASP A 79 -15.29 15.15 9.32
CA ASP A 79 -15.53 13.88 10.00
C ASP A 79 -16.50 13.01 9.20
N LEU A 80 -16.10 11.77 8.92
CA LEU A 80 -16.91 10.80 8.19
C LEU A 80 -17.98 10.13 9.04
N LEU A 81 -17.92 10.27 10.38
CA LEU A 81 -18.89 9.72 11.33
C LEU A 81 -19.10 8.20 11.19
N LEU A 82 -18.02 7.46 10.91
CA LEU A 82 -18.04 6.01 10.62
C LEU A 82 -18.28 5.16 11.86
N GLY A 83 -19.37 4.41 11.86
CA GLY A 83 -19.66 3.38 12.86
C GLY A 83 -18.70 2.19 12.81
N ASP A 84 -18.95 1.23 13.71
CA ASP A 84 -18.29 -0.07 13.64
C ASP A 84 -18.52 -0.74 12.27
N ASN A 85 -17.46 -1.27 11.67
CA ASN A 85 -17.46 -1.94 10.37
C ASN A 85 -18.08 -1.10 9.21
N ASP A 86 -18.20 0.21 9.38
CA ASP A 86 -18.84 1.10 8.42
C ASP A 86 -17.84 1.65 7.39
N SER A 87 -18.36 2.19 6.30
CA SER A 87 -17.57 2.92 5.32
C SER A 87 -18.32 4.13 4.75
N ALA A 88 -17.57 5.14 4.35
CA ALA A 88 -18.09 6.33 3.68
C ALA A 88 -17.42 6.50 2.32
N VAL A 89 -18.18 7.08 1.40
CA VAL A 89 -17.70 7.43 0.08
C VAL A 89 -17.43 8.92 0.03
N ILE A 90 -16.20 9.27 -0.34
CA ILE A 90 -15.81 10.65 -0.64
C ILE A 90 -15.41 10.77 -2.11
N ASN A 91 -15.40 12.00 -2.62
CA ASN A 91 -14.85 12.30 -3.93
C ASN A 91 -13.71 13.30 -3.77
N THR A 92 -12.56 12.99 -4.38
CA THR A 92 -11.37 13.83 -4.36
C THR A 92 -11.03 14.31 -5.78
N ALA A 93 -10.53 15.54 -5.90
CA ALA A 93 -9.91 15.99 -7.16
C ALA A 93 -8.42 15.60 -7.24
N ILE A 94 -7.85 15.11 -6.14
CA ILE A 94 -6.45 14.71 -6.03
C ILE A 94 -6.27 13.25 -6.45
N GLY A 95 -5.26 13.01 -7.26
CA GLY A 95 -4.80 11.66 -7.59
C GLY A 95 -3.55 11.66 -8.47
N ASN A 96 -3.09 10.47 -8.78
CA ASN A 96 -1.94 10.22 -9.63
C ASN A 96 -2.19 9.05 -10.59
N GLU A 97 -1.17 8.64 -11.34
CA GLU A 97 -1.28 7.62 -12.38
C GLU A 97 -1.66 6.22 -11.85
N VAL A 98 -1.34 5.93 -10.59
CA VAL A 98 -1.69 4.67 -9.91
C VAL A 98 -3.02 4.81 -9.18
N PHE A 99 -3.19 5.92 -8.46
CA PHE A 99 -4.31 6.23 -7.57
C PHE A 99 -5.13 7.37 -8.16
N PRO A 100 -6.08 7.08 -9.07
CA PRO A 100 -6.79 8.12 -9.80
C PRO A 100 -7.67 8.96 -8.86
N ALA A 101 -7.80 10.24 -9.19
CA ALA A 101 -8.79 11.11 -8.58
C ALA A 101 -10.21 10.57 -8.81
N GLY A 102 -11.14 11.01 -7.98
CA GLY A 102 -12.54 10.63 -8.03
C GLY A 102 -12.98 9.93 -6.75
N ARG A 103 -13.70 8.83 -6.91
CA ARG A 103 -14.38 8.13 -5.82
C ARG A 103 -13.38 7.37 -4.93
N LEU A 104 -13.45 7.59 -3.63
CA LEU A 104 -12.77 6.80 -2.61
C LEU A 104 -13.79 6.22 -1.63
N ALA A 105 -13.70 4.93 -1.33
CA ALA A 105 -14.43 4.33 -0.20
C ALA A 105 -13.47 4.21 0.99
N VAL A 106 -13.74 4.94 2.06
CA VAL A 106 -12.94 4.98 3.28
C VAL A 106 -13.64 4.13 4.33
N ALA A 107 -12.98 3.06 4.79
CA ALA A 107 -13.54 2.16 5.77
C ALA A 107 -13.01 2.46 7.18
N ASN A 108 -13.85 2.18 8.18
CA ASN A 108 -13.48 2.29 9.58
C ASN A 108 -12.24 1.45 9.92
N ASN A 109 -12.18 0.23 9.38
CA ASN A 109 -11.14 -0.77 9.62
C ASN A 109 -9.81 -0.46 8.90
N GLY A 110 -9.47 0.82 8.78
CA GLY A 110 -8.12 1.28 8.43
C GLY A 110 -7.70 1.05 6.99
N GLY A 111 -8.64 1.16 6.04
CA GLY A 111 -8.33 1.08 4.61
C GLY A 111 -9.15 1.98 3.72
N VAL A 112 -8.66 2.17 2.49
CA VAL A 112 -9.28 3.01 1.45
C VAL A 112 -9.26 2.29 0.11
N ALA A 113 -10.42 2.21 -0.53
CA ALA A 113 -10.57 1.69 -1.89
C ALA A 113 -10.73 2.79 -2.94
N PHE A 114 -10.32 2.49 -4.17
CA PHE A 114 -10.33 3.45 -5.27
C PHE A 114 -11.40 3.12 -6.33
N GLY A 115 -12.00 4.16 -6.89
CA GLY A 115 -12.99 4.05 -7.95
C GLY A 115 -14.27 3.35 -7.46
N THR A 116 -14.72 2.37 -8.23
CA THR A 116 -15.91 1.56 -7.93
C THR A 116 -15.48 0.13 -7.64
N PRO A 117 -14.91 -0.15 -6.45
CA PRO A 117 -14.57 -1.51 -6.06
C PRO A 117 -15.84 -2.39 -6.06
N PRO A 118 -15.70 -3.72 -6.16
CA PRO A 118 -16.84 -4.62 -6.06
C PRO A 118 -17.59 -4.52 -4.72
N SER A 119 -16.92 -4.07 -3.66
CA SER A 119 -17.51 -3.74 -2.36
C SER A 119 -16.84 -2.51 -1.75
N ASP A 120 -17.61 -1.66 -1.09
CA ASP A 120 -17.08 -0.53 -0.29
C ASP A 120 -16.73 -0.93 1.15
N LEU A 121 -16.96 -2.19 1.53
CA LEU A 121 -16.72 -2.68 2.88
C LEU A 121 -15.30 -3.26 3.00
N LEU A 122 -14.70 -3.01 4.16
CA LEU A 122 -13.48 -3.66 4.63
C LEU A 122 -13.82 -4.36 5.95
N PRO A 123 -13.84 -5.70 6.00
CA PRO A 123 -14.26 -6.42 7.21
C PRO A 123 -13.24 -6.24 8.34
N ALA A 124 -13.63 -6.56 9.57
CA ALA A 124 -12.76 -6.52 10.74
C ALA A 124 -11.60 -7.51 10.65
N GLU A 125 -11.86 -8.71 10.13
CA GLU A 125 -10.82 -9.72 9.97
C GLU A 125 -9.84 -9.35 8.85
N ASN A 126 -8.60 -9.07 9.23
CA ASN A 126 -7.53 -8.76 8.29
C ASN A 126 -6.97 -10.02 7.62
N GLU A 127 -6.42 -9.85 6.42
CA GLU A 127 -5.85 -10.94 5.62
C GLU A 127 -4.54 -10.54 4.93
N GLU A 128 -3.80 -11.53 4.45
CA GLU A 128 -2.72 -11.31 3.50
C GLU A 128 -3.27 -10.75 2.17
N ILE A 129 -2.49 -9.89 1.52
CA ILE A 129 -2.82 -9.31 0.22
C ILE A 129 -2.13 -10.12 -0.90
N PRO A 130 -2.84 -10.46 -1.99
CA PRO A 130 -4.21 -10.03 -2.32
C PRO A 130 -5.32 -10.79 -1.58
N SER A 131 -6.39 -10.07 -1.22
CA SER A 131 -7.61 -10.57 -0.59
C SER A 131 -8.86 -10.16 -1.37
N MET A 132 -9.72 -11.14 -1.65
CA MET A 132 -11.06 -10.90 -2.19
C MET A 132 -12.03 -10.33 -1.15
N ASN A 133 -11.72 -10.46 0.14
CA ASN A 133 -12.54 -9.92 1.22
C ASN A 133 -12.27 -8.43 1.41
N ALA A 134 -11.05 -7.97 1.12
CA ALA A 134 -10.71 -6.56 1.09
C ALA A 134 -11.38 -5.85 -0.10
N PHE A 135 -12.45 -5.08 0.16
CA PHE A 135 -13.18 -4.31 -0.85
C PHE A 135 -13.64 -5.16 -2.05
N GLY A 136 -13.91 -6.45 -1.84
CA GLY A 136 -14.30 -7.35 -2.92
C GLY A 136 -13.17 -7.66 -3.93
N GLY A 137 -11.90 -7.52 -3.53
CA GLY A 137 -10.74 -7.64 -4.43
C GLY A 137 -10.43 -6.38 -5.22
N GLY A 138 -11.03 -5.23 -4.85
CA GLY A 138 -10.77 -3.94 -5.49
C GLY A 138 -9.38 -3.40 -5.20
N GLN A 139 -9.00 -2.34 -5.91
CA GLN A 139 -7.78 -1.59 -5.60
C GLN A 139 -7.93 -0.93 -4.23
N GLY A 140 -6.96 -1.12 -3.35
CA GLY A 140 -7.05 -0.64 -1.98
C GLY A 140 -5.70 -0.35 -1.33
N LEU A 141 -5.73 0.54 -0.35
CA LEU A 141 -4.64 0.84 0.57
C LEU A 141 -5.04 0.42 1.97
N PHE A 142 -4.11 -0.21 2.66
CA PHE A 142 -4.30 -0.74 4.00
C PHE A 142 -3.16 -0.19 4.87
N PRO A 143 -3.22 1.07 5.33
CA PRO A 143 -2.25 1.60 6.28
C PRO A 143 -2.27 0.87 7.62
N TYR A 144 -3.43 0.34 8.03
CA TYR A 144 -3.60 -0.45 9.24
C TYR A 144 -4.95 -1.20 9.18
N TRP A 145 -5.04 -2.25 8.35
CA TRP A 145 -6.28 -3.03 8.28
C TRP A 145 -6.38 -4.02 9.43
N ASP A 146 -7.36 -3.82 10.31
CA ASP A 146 -7.60 -4.57 11.55
C ASP A 146 -9.06 -4.35 12.03
N ASP A 147 -9.43 -5.00 13.14
CA ASP A 147 -10.69 -4.82 13.88
C ASP A 147 -10.66 -3.49 14.67
N ILE A 148 -10.85 -2.38 13.95
CA ILE A 148 -10.89 -1.04 14.54
C ILE A 148 -12.30 -0.79 15.07
N GLY A 149 -12.43 -0.53 16.36
CA GLY A 149 -13.72 -0.38 17.04
C GLY A 149 -14.53 0.87 16.66
N ASP A 150 -15.64 1.07 17.36
CA ASP A 150 -16.74 1.96 16.96
C ASP A 150 -16.54 3.48 17.23
N THR A 151 -17.54 4.31 16.86
CA THR A 151 -17.56 5.78 17.08
C THR A 151 -17.64 6.23 18.53
N VAL A 152 -17.76 5.34 19.52
CA VAL A 152 -17.82 5.78 20.92
C VAL A 152 -16.56 6.57 21.27
N ARG A 153 -15.44 6.34 20.57
CA ARG A 153 -14.23 7.15 20.63
C ARG A 153 -13.50 7.26 19.29
N GLY A 154 -12.77 8.35 19.10
CA GLY A 154 -11.99 8.61 17.89
C GLY A 154 -12.86 8.98 16.69
N ARG A 155 -12.20 9.31 15.58
CA ARG A 155 -12.85 9.78 14.35
C ARG A 155 -12.08 9.32 13.12
N VAL A 156 -12.77 9.23 11.99
CA VAL A 156 -12.11 9.12 10.68
C VAL A 156 -12.31 10.43 9.96
N LEU A 157 -11.22 11.17 9.78
CA LEU A 157 -11.18 12.52 9.26
C LEU A 157 -10.58 12.51 7.86
N TYR A 158 -11.01 13.43 7.00
CA TYR A 158 -10.30 13.72 5.76
C TYR A 158 -10.25 15.21 5.46
N GLU A 159 -9.21 15.62 4.73
CA GLU A 159 -9.07 16.97 4.19
C GLU A 159 -8.30 16.92 2.85
N GLU A 160 -8.78 17.69 1.88
CA GLU A 160 -8.11 17.88 0.60
C GLU A 160 -7.28 19.17 0.63
N PHE A 161 -5.97 19.03 0.44
CA PHE A 161 -5.03 20.13 0.27
C PHE A 161 -4.75 20.34 -1.23
N GLU A 162 -3.99 21.39 -1.57
CA GLU A 162 -3.66 21.70 -2.98
C GLU A 162 -2.93 20.56 -3.70
N ASP A 163 -2.08 19.82 -2.99
CA ASP A 163 -1.16 18.83 -3.55
C ASP A 163 -1.37 17.39 -3.05
N ARG A 164 -2.30 17.18 -2.10
CA ARG A 164 -2.59 15.86 -1.52
C ARG A 164 -3.96 15.80 -0.87
N ILE A 165 -4.52 14.61 -0.77
CA ILE A 165 -5.60 14.31 0.17
C ILE A 165 -5.03 13.56 1.38
N VAL A 166 -5.47 13.95 2.57
CA VAL A 166 -5.12 13.30 3.82
C VAL A 166 -6.36 12.62 4.40
N ILE A 167 -6.21 11.37 4.83
CA ILE A 167 -7.25 10.64 5.56
C ILE A 167 -6.61 10.11 6.84
N GLN A 168 -7.18 10.45 7.99
CA GLN A 168 -6.65 10.14 9.32
C GLN A 168 -7.68 9.35 10.12
N TRP A 169 -7.22 8.26 10.72
CA TRP A 169 -7.90 7.56 11.80
C TRP A 169 -7.31 8.11 13.08
N GLU A 170 -8.13 8.89 13.80
CA GLU A 170 -7.73 9.61 15.00
C GLU A 170 -8.25 8.90 16.24
N ASP A 171 -7.35 8.50 17.14
CA ASP A 171 -7.66 7.90 18.45
C ASP A 171 -8.74 6.78 18.36
N ARG A 172 -8.64 5.94 17.32
CA ARG A 172 -9.60 4.85 17.09
C ARG A 172 -9.26 3.65 17.98
N PRO A 173 -10.21 3.11 18.75
CA PRO A 173 -9.95 1.91 19.56
C PRO A 173 -9.69 0.69 18.67
N LEU A 174 -8.91 -0.27 19.16
CA LEU A 174 -8.87 -1.63 18.58
C LEU A 174 -9.85 -2.51 19.36
N ASP A 175 -10.77 -3.15 18.64
CA ASP A 175 -11.65 -4.16 19.21
C ASP A 175 -10.86 -5.47 19.36
N GLY A 176 -11.08 -6.17 20.48
CA GLY A 176 -10.43 -7.46 20.71
C GLY A 176 -9.02 -7.42 21.28
N ALA A 177 -8.60 -6.35 21.99
CA ALA A 177 -7.47 -6.41 22.92
C ALA A 177 -7.71 -7.54 23.95
N ARG A 178 -7.20 -8.74 23.60
CA ARG A 178 -7.56 -10.03 24.21
C ARG A 178 -7.41 -9.96 25.73
N ASP A 179 -8.51 -10.21 26.41
CA ASP A 179 -8.58 -10.57 27.84
C ASP A 179 -8.22 -9.47 28.87
N GLY A 180 -8.15 -8.20 28.47
CA GLY A 180 -7.97 -7.06 29.38
C GLY A 180 -9.25 -6.25 29.63
N PRO A 181 -9.35 -5.44 30.70
CA PRO A 181 -10.28 -4.32 30.69
C PRO A 181 -10.01 -3.48 29.44
N PRO A 182 -11.03 -2.86 28.82
CA PRO A 182 -10.86 -2.05 27.62
C PRO A 182 -9.63 -1.15 27.79
N VAL A 183 -8.60 -1.40 26.99
CA VAL A 183 -7.43 -0.53 26.93
C VAL A 183 -7.94 0.68 26.16
N TRP A 184 -8.21 1.75 26.90
CA TRP A 184 -8.82 2.96 26.35
C TRP A 184 -7.83 3.80 25.53
N ASP A 185 -6.75 3.22 25.03
CA ASP A 185 -5.80 3.96 24.20
C ASP A 185 -6.19 3.65 22.74
N GLY A 186 -6.47 4.70 21.97
CA GLY A 186 -6.77 4.58 20.55
C GLY A 186 -5.49 4.66 19.73
N ILE A 187 -5.56 4.14 18.50
CA ILE A 187 -4.49 4.29 17.53
C ILE A 187 -4.74 5.49 16.63
N THR A 188 -3.65 6.16 16.24
CA THR A 188 -3.64 7.32 15.38
C THR A 188 -2.66 7.14 14.23
N PHE A 189 -3.20 7.11 13.02
CA PHE A 189 -2.45 6.97 11.78
C PHE A 189 -3.17 7.67 10.63
N GLN A 190 -2.44 7.92 9.54
CA GLN A 190 -3.02 8.54 8.36
C GLN A 190 -2.40 8.03 7.07
N ILE A 191 -3.12 8.27 5.97
CA ILE A 191 -2.56 8.22 4.63
C ILE A 191 -2.50 9.62 4.02
N GLN A 192 -1.50 9.84 3.18
CA GLN A 192 -1.41 11.00 2.30
C GLN A 192 -1.28 10.51 0.87
N ILE A 193 -2.24 10.85 0.01
CA ILE A 193 -2.22 10.51 -1.41
C ILE A 193 -1.84 11.78 -2.17
N PHE A 194 -0.71 11.76 -2.87
CA PHE A 194 -0.17 12.94 -3.54
C PHE A 194 -0.71 13.07 -4.96
N ASP A 195 -0.92 14.32 -5.36
CA ASP A 195 -1.28 14.71 -6.71
C ASP A 195 -0.11 14.48 -7.68
N ALA A 196 -0.38 14.01 -8.90
CA ALA A 196 0.64 13.92 -9.96
C ALA A 196 1.37 15.25 -10.24
N ARG A 197 0.74 16.38 -9.93
CA ARG A 197 1.31 17.73 -10.10
C ARG A 197 2.34 18.10 -9.04
N ALA A 198 2.44 17.36 -7.93
CA ALA A 198 3.33 17.67 -6.81
C ALA A 198 4.85 17.51 -7.14
N ALA A 199 5.21 17.16 -8.39
CA ALA A 199 6.59 17.04 -8.87
C ALA A 199 7.48 16.14 -8.00
N THR A 200 6.91 15.03 -7.52
CA THR A 200 7.54 14.03 -6.68
C THR A 200 7.23 12.62 -7.21
N ASP A 201 8.17 11.69 -7.05
CA ASP A 201 7.96 10.26 -7.34
C ASP A 201 7.17 9.55 -6.21
N LEU A 202 6.79 10.30 -5.17
CA LEU A 202 6.02 9.83 -4.03
C LEU A 202 4.54 9.74 -4.41
N LEU A 203 4.00 8.53 -4.41
CA LEU A 203 2.59 8.31 -4.71
C LEU A 203 1.74 8.47 -3.45
N ILE A 204 2.16 7.79 -2.36
CA ILE A 204 1.46 7.73 -1.08
C ILE A 204 2.45 7.67 0.07
N GLN A 205 2.05 8.20 1.22
CA GLN A 205 2.65 7.89 2.52
C GLN A 205 1.63 7.34 3.50
N PHE A 206 2.01 6.30 4.24
CA PHE A 206 1.39 5.90 5.50
C PHE A 206 2.23 6.50 6.63
N LEU A 207 1.59 7.22 7.54
CA LEU A 207 2.26 7.86 8.67
C LEU A 207 1.57 7.46 9.97
N TYR A 208 2.39 7.13 10.97
CA TYR A 208 1.94 6.60 12.25
C TYR A 208 2.37 7.53 13.38
N ASP A 209 1.41 8.06 14.14
CA ASP A 209 1.71 8.91 15.30
C ASP A 209 1.67 8.09 16.60
N ASP A 210 0.57 7.35 16.80
CA ASP A 210 0.33 6.51 17.97
C ASP A 210 -0.21 5.14 17.59
N ILE A 211 0.63 4.11 17.61
CA ILE A 211 0.25 2.72 17.25
C ILE A 211 0.92 1.66 18.14
N ASP A 212 1.75 2.07 19.11
CA ASP A 212 2.52 1.13 19.93
C ASP A 212 1.63 0.44 20.97
N SER A 213 0.60 1.13 21.47
CA SER A 213 -0.38 0.57 22.37
C SER A 213 -1.75 1.11 22.01
N PRO A 214 -2.76 0.25 21.78
CA PRO A 214 -2.76 -1.21 21.88
C PRO A 214 -2.19 -1.95 20.66
N GLY A 215 -1.86 -1.26 19.56
CA GLY A 215 -1.54 -1.90 18.27
C GLY A 215 -0.22 -2.66 18.19
N ASN A 216 0.69 -2.48 19.16
CA ASN A 216 2.03 -3.09 19.18
C ASN A 216 2.75 -3.01 17.81
N GLY A 217 2.60 -1.88 17.13
CA GLY A 217 3.24 -1.63 15.85
C GLY A 217 2.77 -2.52 14.69
N GLY A 218 1.53 -3.03 14.73
CA GLY A 218 0.94 -3.86 13.67
C GLY A 218 0.87 -5.36 13.98
N GLU A 219 0.86 -5.75 15.25
CA GLU A 219 0.77 -7.16 15.68
C GLU A 219 -0.47 -7.89 15.13
N SER A 220 -1.57 -7.16 14.94
CA SER A 220 -2.85 -7.68 14.44
C SER A 220 -3.26 -7.09 13.09
N ALA A 221 -2.41 -6.29 12.45
CA ALA A 221 -2.80 -5.51 11.27
C ALA A 221 -2.18 -6.00 9.97
N THR A 222 -2.85 -5.70 8.86
CA THR A 222 -2.29 -5.75 7.51
C THR A 222 -1.85 -4.36 7.06
N LEU A 223 -0.60 -4.26 6.61
CA LEU A 223 0.00 -3.04 6.04
C LEU A 223 0.34 -3.28 4.57
N ALA A 224 -0.46 -2.76 3.64
CA ALA A 224 -0.36 -3.18 2.23
C ALA A 224 -0.98 -2.21 1.20
N TYR A 225 -0.72 -2.54 -0.07
CA TYR A 225 -1.40 -2.05 -1.26
C TYR A 225 -1.87 -3.25 -2.10
N GLN A 226 -3.12 -3.21 -2.55
CA GLN A 226 -3.70 -4.13 -3.52
C GLN A 226 -4.07 -3.39 -4.79
N ASP A 227 -3.68 -3.94 -5.95
CA ASP A 227 -3.91 -3.34 -7.26
C ASP A 227 -5.33 -3.56 -7.78
N GLY A 228 -5.95 -4.68 -7.42
CA GLY A 228 -7.27 -5.05 -7.93
C GLY A 228 -7.29 -5.39 -9.42
N GLY A 229 -6.17 -5.88 -9.96
CA GLY A 229 -6.08 -6.39 -11.33
C GLY A 229 -5.98 -5.33 -12.43
N ARG A 230 -5.53 -4.12 -12.08
CA ARG A 230 -5.27 -3.01 -13.02
C ARG A 230 -3.91 -3.14 -13.74
N GLY A 231 -3.09 -4.10 -13.33
CA GLY A 231 -1.84 -4.48 -13.97
C GLY A 231 -0.59 -4.08 -13.20
N PHE A 232 -0.71 -3.33 -12.10
CA PHE A 232 0.40 -3.17 -11.16
C PHE A 232 0.49 -4.40 -10.25
N ASN A 233 1.54 -4.49 -9.43
CA ASN A 233 1.66 -5.56 -8.43
C ASN A 233 0.93 -5.20 -7.13
N ASP A 234 0.47 -6.23 -6.44
CA ASP A 234 0.17 -6.13 -5.02
C ASP A 234 1.48 -6.08 -4.21
N THR A 235 1.49 -5.34 -3.10
CA THR A 235 2.65 -5.28 -2.21
C THR A 235 2.20 -5.19 -0.76
N GLN A 236 2.86 -5.98 0.10
CA GLN A 236 2.56 -6.08 1.52
C GLN A 236 3.83 -5.80 2.31
N TRP A 237 3.77 -4.80 3.17
CA TRP A 237 4.83 -4.52 4.13
C TRP A 237 4.78 -5.51 5.29
N ALA A 238 3.59 -5.75 5.84
CA ALA A 238 3.41 -6.61 7.00
C ALA A 238 2.01 -7.23 7.06
N PHE A 239 1.93 -8.39 7.71
CA PHE A 239 0.69 -9.04 8.12
C PHE A 239 0.90 -9.65 9.50
N ASN A 240 0.08 -9.23 10.48
CA ASN A 240 0.11 -9.73 11.86
C ASN A 240 1.53 -9.81 12.43
N THR A 241 2.29 -8.73 12.26
CA THR A 241 3.72 -8.68 12.57
C THR A 241 3.95 -7.61 13.62
N PRO A 242 4.22 -7.99 14.88
CA PRO A 242 4.54 -7.04 15.94
C PRO A 242 5.70 -6.13 15.55
N MET A 243 5.59 -4.85 15.89
CA MET A 243 6.62 -3.83 15.64
C MET A 243 7.00 -3.70 14.16
N ALA A 244 6.12 -4.05 13.23
CA ALA A 244 6.33 -3.84 11.79
C ALA A 244 6.50 -2.35 11.45
N VAL A 245 5.86 -1.50 12.23
CA VAL A 245 5.99 -0.05 12.26
C VAL A 245 6.14 0.36 13.73
N GLY A 246 6.99 1.35 14.03
CA GLY A 246 7.24 1.77 15.41
C GLY A 246 6.50 3.05 15.77
N GLY A 247 6.21 3.25 17.06
CA GLY A 247 5.64 4.49 17.56
C GLY A 247 6.62 5.66 17.52
N MET A 248 6.02 6.84 17.30
CA MET A 248 6.62 8.10 16.90
C MET A 248 7.22 8.10 15.48
N ARG A 249 6.33 8.31 14.49
CA ARG A 249 6.61 8.85 13.15
C ARG A 249 7.30 7.90 12.18
N THR A 250 7.06 6.59 12.25
CA THR A 250 7.36 5.74 11.09
C THR A 250 6.58 6.27 9.88
N THR A 251 7.27 6.37 8.75
CA THR A 251 6.68 6.73 7.47
C THR A 251 6.96 5.59 6.50
N LEU A 252 5.92 5.01 5.93
CA LEU A 252 6.05 4.08 4.80
C LEU A 252 5.61 4.80 3.54
N SER A 253 6.49 4.86 2.55
CA SER A 253 6.24 5.51 1.27
C SER A 253 6.08 4.44 0.20
N LEU A 254 4.97 4.50 -0.54
CA LEU A 254 4.79 3.67 -1.72
C LEU A 254 5.31 4.44 -2.94
N VAL A 255 6.33 3.86 -3.59
CA VAL A 255 7.00 4.47 -4.75
C VAL A 255 7.10 3.48 -5.90
N PRO A 256 7.19 3.95 -7.15
CA PRO A 256 7.62 3.11 -8.25
C PRO A 256 9.00 2.51 -7.93
N GLU A 257 9.13 1.19 -8.05
CA GLU A 257 10.43 0.56 -8.00
C GLU A 257 11.31 1.16 -9.10
N PRO A 258 12.59 1.43 -8.83
CA PRO A 258 13.49 1.92 -9.85
C PRO A 258 13.53 0.89 -10.98
N THR A 259 12.91 1.24 -12.11
CA THR A 259 12.93 0.39 -13.30
C THR A 259 14.39 -0.01 -13.57
N ALA A 260 14.62 -1.30 -13.83
CA ALA A 260 15.95 -1.92 -13.93
C ALA A 260 16.84 -1.40 -15.09
N LEU A 261 16.66 -0.14 -15.50
CA LEU A 261 17.55 0.61 -16.38
C LEU A 261 18.96 0.75 -15.77
N TRP A 262 19.11 0.71 -14.43
CA TRP A 262 20.43 0.75 -13.82
C TRP A 262 21.31 -0.47 -14.13
N PRO A 263 20.82 -1.71 -13.99
CA PRO A 263 21.52 -2.90 -14.50
C PRO A 263 21.91 -2.79 -15.97
N LEU A 264 21.03 -2.24 -16.83
CA LEU A 264 21.33 -2.07 -18.26
C LEU A 264 22.38 -0.97 -18.52
N ALA A 265 22.31 0.15 -17.80
CA ALA A 265 23.31 1.22 -17.85
C ALA A 265 24.68 0.73 -17.34
N MET A 266 24.70 -0.08 -16.28
CA MET A 266 25.91 -0.70 -15.75
C MET A 266 26.48 -1.78 -16.68
N MET A 267 25.63 -2.57 -17.34
CA MET A 267 26.06 -3.50 -18.40
C MET A 267 26.64 -2.74 -19.60
N GLY A 268 26.04 -1.60 -20.00
CA GLY A 268 26.58 -0.74 -21.05
C GLY A 268 27.98 -0.21 -20.72
N LEU A 269 28.19 0.25 -19.49
CA LEU A 269 29.51 0.69 -18.99
C LEU A 269 30.54 -0.45 -18.92
N ALA A 270 30.13 -1.64 -18.49
CA ALA A 270 31.00 -2.82 -18.46
C ALA A 270 31.42 -3.28 -19.87
N LEU A 271 30.52 -3.18 -20.85
CA LEU A 271 30.80 -3.54 -22.24
C LEU A 271 31.69 -2.50 -22.95
N LEU A 272 31.57 -1.21 -22.63
CA LEU A 272 32.46 -0.17 -23.15
C LEU A 272 33.87 -0.28 -22.58
N ARG A 273 34.02 -0.71 -21.32
CA ARG A 273 35.34 -0.87 -20.68
C ARG A 273 36.14 -2.08 -21.20
N ARG A 274 35.49 -3.03 -21.87
CA ARG A 274 36.16 -4.21 -22.46
C ARG A 274 36.71 -3.94 -23.88
N ARG A 275 36.47 -2.76 -24.44
CA ARG A 275 36.91 -2.35 -25.79
C ARG A 275 37.96 -1.24 -25.81
N ALA A 276 38.48 -0.83 -24.65
CA ALA A 276 39.64 0.06 -24.51
C ALA A 276 40.81 -0.73 -23.94
#